data_AF-A0AAU5CVV8-F1
#
_entry.id   AF-A0AAU5CVV8-F1
#
_cell.length_a   1.000
_cell.length_b   1.000
_cell.length_c   1.000
_cell.angle_alpha   90.00
_cell.angle_beta   90.00
_cell.angle_gamma   90.00
#
_symmetry.space_group_name_H-M   'P 1'
#
loop_
_entity.id
_entity.type
_entity.pdbx_description
1 polymer ?
#
loop_
_entity_poly.entity_id
_entity_poly.type
_entity_poly.pdbx_seq_one_letter_code
_entity_poly.pdbx_strand_id
1 'polypeptide(L)'
;MSAGEEEAGFEPATGEGPLPPGPAERRAASVRTAFAGMLQIRRLTNTGSAAPETVPAAWELHRTVRAVALALEAAGLAASAADSSGRRTATGYRVAAGTSPGTARVEWLGPPGSGAAHEEEGELTRCAAVLRELGWTALLYRGPRSRRFLEVEPPTGAARPDSRR
;
A
#
# COMPACT_ATOMS: atom_id res chain seq x y z
N MET A 1 -17.30 -21.06 24.08
CA MET A 1 -15.90 -21.47 23.83
C MET A 1 -15.32 -20.45 22.87
N SER A 2 -14.58 -19.48 23.40
CA SER A 2 -13.89 -18.47 22.60
C SER A 2 -12.73 -19.12 21.88
N ALA A 3 -12.83 -19.26 20.56
CA ALA A 3 -11.69 -19.56 19.72
C ALA A 3 -10.76 -18.35 19.76
N GLY A 4 -9.47 -18.62 19.98
CA GLY A 4 -8.46 -17.61 20.22
C GLY A 4 -8.47 -16.49 19.19
N GLU A 5 -8.49 -15.26 19.69
CA GLU A 5 -7.77 -14.17 19.05
C GLU A 5 -6.30 -14.59 19.05
N GLU A 6 -5.90 -15.40 18.07
CA GLU A 6 -4.52 -15.32 17.58
C GLU A 6 -4.27 -13.83 17.39
N GLU A 7 -3.19 -13.32 18.00
CA GLU A 7 -2.76 -11.93 17.96
C GLU A 7 -2.43 -11.55 16.51
N ALA A 8 -3.48 -11.36 15.70
CA ALA A 8 -3.39 -11.06 14.30
C ALA A 8 -2.85 -9.63 14.23
N GLY A 9 -1.56 -9.51 13.91
CA GLY A 9 -0.89 -8.23 13.78
C GLY A 9 -1.68 -7.29 12.86
N PHE A 10 -1.56 -5.99 13.10
CA PHE A 10 -2.29 -4.96 12.34
C PHE A 10 -2.20 -5.19 10.82
N GLU A 11 -3.33 -5.26 10.12
CA GLU A 11 -3.37 -5.32 8.66
C GLU A 11 -3.81 -3.96 8.06
N PRO A 12 -2.99 -3.36 7.17
CA PRO A 12 -3.36 -2.15 6.45
C PRO A 12 -4.43 -2.44 5.40
N ALA A 13 -5.26 -1.44 5.10
CA ALA A 13 -6.29 -1.54 4.10
C ALA A 13 -5.62 -1.56 2.73
N THR A 14 -5.63 -2.71 2.05
CA THR A 14 -5.08 -2.87 0.70
C THR A 14 -6.04 -2.42 -0.38
N GLY A 15 -7.28 -2.09 -0.03
CA GLY A 15 -8.36 -1.91 -0.99
C GLY A 15 -8.90 -3.21 -1.57
N GLU A 16 -8.48 -4.36 -1.03
CA GLU A 16 -9.12 -5.65 -1.27
C GLU A 16 -10.03 -6.03 -0.11
N GLY A 17 -11.23 -6.52 -0.45
CA GLY A 17 -12.25 -6.87 0.52
C GLY A 17 -12.96 -5.65 1.14
N PRO A 18 -13.72 -5.86 2.22
CA PRO A 18 -14.50 -4.82 2.85
C PRO A 18 -13.60 -3.84 3.62
N LEU A 19 -14.11 -2.62 3.85
CA LEU A 19 -13.44 -1.68 4.76
C LEU A 19 -13.33 -2.28 6.17
N PRO A 20 -12.23 -2.00 6.89
CA PRO A 20 -12.09 -2.39 8.29
C PRO A 20 -13.29 -1.88 9.11
N PRO A 21 -13.92 -2.72 9.93
CA PRO A 21 -15.05 -2.30 10.74
C PRO A 21 -14.61 -1.37 11.88
N GLY A 22 -15.50 -0.47 12.28
CA GLY A 22 -15.34 0.37 13.47
C GLY A 22 -15.12 1.86 13.17
N PRO A 23 -14.98 2.69 14.22
CA PRO A 23 -14.79 4.13 14.11
C PRO A 23 -13.50 4.50 13.40
N ALA A 24 -13.59 5.49 12.52
CA ALA A 24 -12.46 5.98 11.74
C ALA A 24 -11.30 6.48 12.62
N GLU A 25 -11.59 7.07 13.78
CA GLU A 25 -10.58 7.60 14.71
C GLU A 25 -9.74 6.48 15.32
N ARG A 26 -10.38 5.36 15.68
CA ARG A 26 -9.67 4.17 16.19
C ARG A 26 -8.79 3.57 15.10
N ARG A 27 -9.30 3.46 13.87
CA ARG A 27 -8.51 2.99 12.73
C ARG A 27 -7.30 3.89 12.48
N ALA A 28 -7.50 5.21 12.46
CA ALA A 28 -6.44 6.17 12.25
C ALA A 28 -5.36 6.09 13.35
N ALA A 29 -5.74 5.86 14.61
CA ALA A 29 -4.78 5.64 15.70
C ALA A 29 -3.95 4.37 15.48
N SER A 30 -4.58 3.25 15.11
CA SER A 30 -3.87 2.00 14.81
C SER A 30 -2.91 2.14 13.63
N VAL A 31 -3.33 2.83 12.56
CA VAL A 31 -2.50 3.12 11.38
C VAL A 31 -1.28 3.94 11.78
N ARG A 32 -1.45 5.01 12.56
CA ARG A 32 -0.34 5.84 13.04
C ARG A 32 0.67 5.03 13.85
N THR A 33 0.20 4.17 14.76
CA THR A 33 1.08 3.30 15.56
C THR A 33 1.84 2.32 14.68
N ALA A 34 1.16 1.64 13.75
CA ALA A 34 1.80 0.69 12.84
C ALA A 34 2.84 1.36 11.93
N PHE A 35 2.52 2.53 11.39
CA PHE A 35 3.42 3.31 10.54
C PHE A 35 4.64 3.82 11.31
N ALA A 36 4.46 4.34 12.53
CA ALA A 36 5.56 4.74 13.40
C ALA A 36 6.49 3.56 13.73
N GLY A 37 5.93 2.37 13.95
CA GLY A 37 6.69 1.14 14.13
C GLY A 37 7.53 0.77 12.89
N MET A 38 6.94 0.87 11.69
CA MET A 38 7.67 0.65 10.43
C MET A 38 8.85 1.62 10.27
N LEU A 39 8.65 2.92 10.54
CA LEU A 39 9.72 3.92 10.49
C LEU A 39 10.81 3.67 11.54
N GLN A 40 10.43 3.20 12.75
CA GLN A 40 11.41 2.80 13.76
C GLN A 40 12.26 1.61 13.30
N ILE A 41 11.67 0.62 12.64
CA ILE A 41 12.44 -0.50 12.08
C ILE A 41 13.43 0.03 11.04
N ARG A 42 12.98 0.88 10.10
CA ARG A 42 13.86 1.51 9.11
C ARG A 42 15.05 2.24 9.77
N ARG A 43 14.81 3.04 10.82
CA ARG A 43 15.87 3.71 11.61
C ARG A 43 16.92 2.74 12.14
N LEU A 44 16.47 1.59 12.66
CA LEU A 44 17.35 0.60 13.29
C LEU A 44 18.08 -0.29 12.28
N THR A 45 17.48 -0.57 11.11
CA THR A 45 18.04 -1.51 10.12
C THR A 45 18.86 -0.82 9.04
N ASN A 46 18.56 0.44 8.70
CA ASN A 46 19.22 1.15 7.60
C ASN A 46 20.37 2.03 8.10
N THR A 47 21.22 1.49 8.97
CA THR A 47 22.28 2.25 9.69
C THR A 47 23.31 2.93 8.78
N GLY A 48 23.44 2.48 7.54
CA GLY A 48 24.33 3.10 6.53
C GLY A 48 23.71 4.25 5.73
N SER A 49 22.42 4.56 5.94
CA SER A 49 21.74 5.66 5.24
C SER A 49 21.75 6.94 6.07
N ALA A 50 22.03 8.08 5.44
CA ALA A 50 21.91 9.40 6.07
C ALA A 50 20.46 9.76 6.43
N ALA A 51 19.48 9.15 5.75
CA ALA A 51 18.05 9.29 5.99
C ALA A 51 17.44 7.87 6.06
N PRO A 52 17.58 7.15 7.18
CA PRO A 52 17.23 5.74 7.24
C PRO A 52 15.72 5.50 7.05
N GLU A 53 14.88 6.45 7.46
CA GLU A 53 13.42 6.40 7.31
C GLU A 53 12.94 6.52 5.86
N THR A 54 13.73 7.12 4.98
CA THR A 54 13.39 7.32 3.56
C THR A 54 13.86 6.15 2.70
N VAL A 55 14.27 5.04 3.30
CA VAL A 55 14.71 3.82 2.61
C VAL A 55 13.86 2.65 3.11
N PRO A 56 13.16 1.90 2.24
CA PRO A 56 12.47 0.69 2.66
C PRO A 56 13.44 -0.32 3.28
N ALA A 57 13.07 -0.87 4.44
CA ALA A 57 13.82 -1.94 5.09
C ALA A 57 13.70 -3.27 4.31
N ALA A 58 14.66 -4.17 4.48
CA ALA A 58 14.68 -5.44 3.74
C ALA A 58 13.39 -6.29 3.91
N TRP A 59 12.77 -6.27 5.09
CA TRP A 59 11.52 -7.00 5.32
C TRP A 59 10.35 -6.42 4.52
N GLU A 60 10.34 -5.10 4.25
CA GLU A 60 9.29 -4.45 3.47
C GLU A 60 9.30 -4.96 2.03
N LEU A 61 10.49 -5.29 1.50
CA LEU A 61 10.65 -5.86 0.16
C LEU A 61 10.05 -7.27 0.04
N HIS A 62 9.90 -7.98 1.15
CA HIS A 62 9.24 -9.30 1.22
C HIS A 62 7.73 -9.17 1.48
N ARG A 63 7.26 -7.98 1.86
CA ARG A 63 5.86 -7.68 2.20
C ARG A 63 5.41 -6.39 1.49
N THR A 64 5.79 -6.20 0.23
CA THR A 64 5.62 -4.92 -0.50
C THR A 64 4.19 -4.41 -0.48
N VAL A 65 3.20 -5.28 -0.72
CA VAL A 65 1.77 -4.90 -0.70
C VAL A 65 1.38 -4.30 0.65
N ARG A 66 1.82 -4.93 1.75
CA ARG A 66 1.53 -4.45 3.11
C ARG A 66 2.22 -3.12 3.38
N ALA A 67 3.50 -2.99 3.04
CA ALA A 67 4.27 -1.76 3.27
C ALA A 67 3.69 -0.58 2.47
N VAL A 68 3.35 -0.80 1.19
CA VAL A 68 2.73 0.21 0.31
C VAL A 68 1.35 0.59 0.81
N ALA A 69 0.49 -0.37 1.17
CA ALA A 69 -0.84 -0.09 1.71
C ALA A 69 -0.76 0.71 3.02
N LEU A 70 0.14 0.34 3.94
CA LEU A 70 0.33 1.05 5.20
C LEU A 70 0.79 2.50 4.98
N ALA A 71 1.69 2.73 4.01
CA ALA A 71 2.14 4.06 3.66
C ALA A 71 1.02 4.96 3.12
N LEU A 72 0.21 4.43 2.19
CA LEU A 72 -0.93 5.18 1.61
C LEU A 72 -2.00 5.47 2.66
N GLU A 73 -2.32 4.50 3.51
CA GLU A 73 -3.30 4.67 4.59
C GLU A 73 -2.82 5.67 5.64
N ALA A 74 -1.53 5.64 6.01
CA ALA A 74 -0.93 6.59 6.94
C ALA A 74 -0.90 8.02 6.39
N ALA A 75 -0.83 8.18 5.06
CA ALA A 75 -0.98 9.46 4.38
C ALA A 75 -2.45 9.93 4.28
N GLY A 76 -3.41 9.15 4.78
CA GLY A 76 -4.83 9.49 4.78
C GLY A 76 -5.51 9.28 3.42
N LEU A 77 -4.87 8.58 2.48
CA LEU A 77 -5.52 8.20 1.23
C LEU A 77 -6.57 7.13 1.50
N ALA A 78 -7.73 7.22 0.85
CA ALA A 78 -8.80 6.26 1.05
C ALA A 78 -8.50 4.96 0.26
N ALA A 79 -8.62 3.82 0.93
CA ALA A 79 -8.63 2.54 0.25
C ALA A 79 -9.97 2.33 -0.48
N SER A 80 -9.94 1.66 -1.62
CA SER A 80 -11.14 1.11 -2.23
C SER A 80 -11.73 0.03 -1.32
N ALA A 81 -12.92 -0.46 -1.64
CA ALA A 81 -13.49 -1.63 -0.98
C ALA A 81 -14.29 -2.46 -1.96
N ALA A 82 -14.39 -3.75 -1.68
CA ALA A 82 -15.23 -4.67 -2.39
C ALA A 82 -16.06 -5.53 -1.43
N ASP A 83 -17.28 -5.87 -1.84
CA ASP A 83 -18.08 -6.86 -1.12
C ASP A 83 -17.58 -8.30 -1.41
N SER A 84 -18.25 -9.29 -0.82
CA SER A 84 -17.92 -10.71 -1.01
C SER A 84 -18.07 -11.21 -2.44
N SER A 85 -18.77 -10.47 -3.31
CA SER A 85 -18.89 -10.76 -4.75
C SER A 85 -17.77 -10.13 -5.59
N GLY A 86 -16.87 -9.36 -4.97
CA GLY A 86 -15.83 -8.60 -5.64
C GLY A 86 -16.32 -7.29 -6.27
N ARG A 87 -17.58 -6.90 -6.04
CA ARG A 87 -18.12 -5.64 -6.53
C ARG A 87 -17.61 -4.50 -5.67
N ARG A 88 -17.11 -3.44 -6.32
CA ARG A 88 -16.58 -2.26 -5.64
C ARG A 88 -17.69 -1.50 -4.92
N THR A 89 -17.47 -1.21 -3.64
CA THR A 89 -18.40 -0.51 -2.74
C THR A 89 -17.86 0.85 -2.28
N ALA A 90 -16.56 1.10 -2.41
CA ALA A 90 -15.94 2.39 -2.13
C ALA A 90 -14.88 2.74 -3.19
N THR A 91 -14.74 4.03 -3.49
CA THR A 91 -13.70 4.56 -4.36
C THR A 91 -12.42 4.77 -3.56
N GLY A 92 -11.28 4.36 -4.11
CA GLY A 92 -9.99 4.57 -3.48
C GLY A 92 -8.86 3.79 -4.14
N TYR A 93 -7.71 3.75 -3.48
CA TYR A 93 -6.59 2.96 -3.96
C TYR A 93 -6.85 1.46 -3.73
N ARG A 94 -6.30 0.62 -4.62
CA ARG A 94 -6.18 -0.82 -4.43
C ARG A 94 -4.73 -1.21 -4.69
N VAL A 95 -4.09 -1.82 -3.69
CA VAL A 95 -2.73 -2.33 -3.74
C VAL A 95 -2.77 -3.85 -3.87
N ALA A 96 -2.05 -4.38 -4.85
CA ALA A 96 -1.83 -5.81 -4.98
C ALA A 96 -0.41 -6.13 -5.41
N ALA A 97 -0.08 -7.42 -5.47
CA ALA A 97 1.20 -7.85 -6.00
C ALA A 97 1.37 -7.36 -7.45
N GLY A 98 2.56 -6.83 -7.75
CA GLY A 98 2.92 -6.46 -9.10
C GLY A 98 3.30 -7.68 -9.94
N THR A 99 3.73 -7.44 -11.17
CA THR A 99 4.09 -8.50 -12.12
C THR A 99 5.43 -9.17 -11.78
N SER A 100 6.30 -8.48 -11.05
CA SER A 100 7.60 -8.99 -10.61
C SER A 100 7.63 -9.23 -9.09
N PRO A 101 8.43 -10.20 -8.60
CA PRO A 101 8.62 -10.40 -7.16
C PRO A 101 9.10 -9.13 -6.47
N GLY A 102 8.50 -8.84 -5.31
CA GLY A 102 8.84 -7.64 -4.52
C GLY A 102 8.28 -6.32 -5.07
N THR A 103 7.49 -6.34 -6.15
CA THR A 103 6.78 -5.15 -6.65
C THR A 103 5.31 -5.15 -6.25
N ALA A 104 4.69 -3.97 -6.23
CA ALA A 104 3.26 -3.81 -6.02
C ALA A 104 2.62 -3.01 -7.15
N ARG A 105 1.35 -3.28 -7.42
CA ARG A 105 0.50 -2.54 -8.34
C ARG A 105 -0.50 -1.72 -7.53
N VAL A 106 -0.56 -0.41 -7.77
CA VAL A 106 -1.59 0.48 -7.19
C VAL A 106 -2.54 0.94 -8.28
N GLU A 107 -3.83 0.77 -8.05
CA GLU A 107 -4.91 1.17 -8.95
C GLU A 107 -5.87 2.11 -8.22
N TRP A 108 -6.59 2.96 -8.97
CA TRP A 108 -7.70 3.74 -8.41
C TRP A 108 -9.02 3.16 -8.91
N LEU A 109 -9.76 2.55 -8.00
CA LEU A 109 -10.95 1.76 -8.30
C LEU A 109 -12.13 2.28 -7.49
N GLY A 110 -13.34 2.16 -8.04
CA GLY A 110 -14.57 2.51 -7.35
C GLY A 110 -15.79 1.82 -7.94
N PRO A 111 -16.98 1.98 -7.32
CA PRO A 111 -18.23 1.46 -7.84
C PRO A 111 -18.53 1.98 -9.25
N PRO A 112 -19.32 1.27 -10.06
CA PRO A 112 -19.84 1.80 -11.33
C PRO A 112 -20.51 3.17 -11.13
N GLY A 113 -20.17 4.15 -11.96
CA GLY A 113 -20.72 5.50 -11.87
C GLY A 113 -20.10 6.42 -10.81
N SER A 114 -19.13 5.93 -10.02
CA SER A 114 -18.49 6.74 -8.95
C SER A 114 -17.58 7.87 -9.42
N GLY A 115 -17.25 7.94 -10.71
CA GLY A 115 -16.29 8.92 -11.22
C GLY A 115 -14.82 8.53 -11.06
N ALA A 116 -14.51 7.38 -10.41
CA ALA A 116 -13.14 6.91 -10.18
C ALA A 116 -12.26 6.91 -11.46
N ALA A 117 -12.85 6.70 -12.63
CA ALA A 117 -12.11 6.75 -13.89
C ALA A 117 -11.55 8.13 -14.25
N HIS A 118 -12.24 9.21 -13.86
CA HIS A 118 -11.83 10.58 -14.12
C HIS A 118 -10.81 11.07 -13.09
N GLU A 119 -10.93 10.60 -11.84
CA GLU A 119 -10.04 10.96 -10.72
C GLU A 119 -8.69 10.22 -10.77
N GLU A 120 -8.67 9.05 -11.41
CA GLU A 120 -7.57 8.08 -11.39
C GLU A 120 -6.18 8.71 -11.60
N GLU A 121 -6.00 9.61 -12.56
CA GLU A 121 -4.69 10.22 -12.81
C GLU A 121 -4.22 11.10 -11.65
N GLY A 122 -5.12 11.94 -11.12
CA GLY A 122 -4.81 12.83 -10.00
C GLY A 122 -4.51 12.05 -8.72
N GLU A 123 -5.34 11.04 -8.43
CA GLU A 123 -5.21 10.25 -7.20
C GLU A 123 -4.01 9.29 -7.25
N LEU A 124 -3.71 8.69 -8.40
CA LEU A 124 -2.46 7.94 -8.56
C LEU A 124 -1.22 8.83 -8.50
N THR A 125 -1.31 10.09 -8.95
CA THR A 125 -0.19 11.04 -8.78
C THR A 125 0.06 11.35 -7.30
N ARG A 126 -1.00 11.50 -6.49
CA ARG A 126 -0.89 11.66 -5.03
C ARG A 126 -0.30 10.42 -4.36
N CYS A 127 -0.76 9.22 -4.74
CA CYS A 127 -0.20 7.96 -4.25
C CYS A 127 1.31 7.88 -4.55
N ALA A 128 1.72 8.23 -5.78
CA ALA A 128 3.12 8.19 -6.18
C ALA A 128 3.99 9.17 -5.37
N ALA A 129 3.49 10.37 -5.04
CA ALA A 129 4.23 11.33 -4.23
C ALA A 129 4.56 10.78 -2.83
N VAL A 130 3.54 10.25 -2.14
CA VAL A 130 3.70 9.62 -0.81
C VAL A 130 4.74 8.49 -0.85
N LEU A 131 4.66 7.63 -1.85
CA LEU A 131 5.54 6.47 -1.96
C LEU A 131 6.99 6.88 -2.26
N ARG A 132 7.20 7.90 -3.09
CA ARG A 132 8.53 8.43 -3.42
C ARG A 132 9.21 9.09 -2.21
N GLU A 133 8.46 9.81 -1.38
CA GLU A 133 8.98 10.38 -0.12
C GLU A 133 9.50 9.28 0.82
N LEU A 134 8.91 8.08 0.74
CA LEU A 134 9.30 6.91 1.52
C LEU A 134 10.34 6.01 0.81
N GLY A 135 10.93 6.48 -0.29
CA GLY A 135 12.02 5.80 -1.00
C GLY A 135 11.60 4.72 -1.97
N TRP A 136 10.30 4.60 -2.29
CA TRP A 136 9.84 3.68 -3.33
C TRP A 136 9.96 4.31 -4.72
N THR A 137 10.28 3.48 -5.72
CA THR A 137 10.14 3.87 -7.12
C THR A 137 8.68 3.68 -7.51
N ALA A 138 7.95 4.75 -7.83
CA ALA A 138 6.55 4.67 -8.27
C ALA A 138 6.41 5.20 -9.71
N LEU A 139 6.04 4.33 -10.65
CA LEU A 139 5.95 4.62 -12.08
C LEU A 139 4.52 4.50 -12.58
N LEU A 140 4.01 5.54 -13.24
CA LEU A 140 2.66 5.57 -13.78
C LEU A 140 2.62 4.94 -15.18
N TYR A 141 1.80 3.92 -15.34
CA TYR A 141 1.58 3.22 -16.60
C TYR A 141 0.13 3.31 -17.07
N ARG A 142 -0.07 3.02 -18.36
CA ARG A 142 -1.39 2.77 -18.95
C ARG A 142 -1.53 1.27 -19.23
N GLY A 143 -2.55 0.67 -18.66
CA GLY A 143 -2.92 -0.73 -18.83
C GLY A 143 -4.10 -0.92 -19.81
N PRO A 144 -4.69 -2.12 -19.79
CA PRO A 144 -5.84 -2.44 -20.64
C PRO A 144 -6.99 -1.44 -20.46
N ARG A 145 -7.74 -1.19 -21.55
CA ARG A 145 -8.86 -0.23 -21.58
C ARG A 145 -8.46 1.20 -21.17
N SER A 146 -7.20 1.58 -21.40
CA SER A 146 -6.63 2.89 -21.06
C SER A 146 -6.71 3.24 -19.57
N ARG A 147 -6.87 2.24 -18.68
CA ARG A 147 -6.82 2.43 -17.22
C ARG A 147 -5.39 2.70 -16.80
N ARG A 148 -5.18 3.59 -15.84
CA ARG A 148 -3.84 3.90 -15.32
C ARG A 148 -3.57 3.08 -14.07
N PHE A 149 -2.30 2.86 -13.78
CA PHE A 149 -1.88 2.21 -12.54
C PHE A 149 -0.46 2.64 -12.21
N LEU A 150 -0.08 2.56 -10.93
CA LEU A 150 1.32 2.62 -10.53
C LEU A 150 1.90 1.23 -10.45
N GLU A 151 3.10 1.05 -11.00
CA GLU A 151 4.01 0.02 -10.55
C GLU A 151 4.93 0.60 -9.49
N VAL A 152 4.99 -0.07 -8.35
CA VAL A 152 5.78 0.32 -7.18
C VAL A 152 6.88 -0.70 -7.02
N GLU A 153 8.12 -0.26 -7.18
CA GLU A 153 9.32 -1.07 -7.12
C GLU A 153 10.19 -0.63 -5.94
N PRO A 154 11.04 -1.55 -5.44
CA PRO A 154 12.13 -1.18 -4.53
C PRO A 154 12.97 -0.01 -5.10
N PRO A 155 13.67 0.77 -4.25
CA PRO A 155 14.60 1.79 -4.74
C PRO A 155 15.64 1.15 -5.66
N THR A 156 15.99 1.86 -6.73
CA THR A 156 17.07 1.46 -7.65
C THR A 156 18.35 1.17 -6.88
N GLY A 157 18.89 -0.04 -7.04
CA GLY A 157 20.10 -0.50 -6.35
C GLY A 157 19.85 -1.36 -5.09
N ALA A 158 18.60 -1.47 -4.61
CA ALA A 158 18.27 -2.49 -3.61
C ALA A 158 18.34 -3.89 -4.24
N ALA A 159 19.00 -4.84 -3.56
CA ALA A 159 18.99 -6.23 -3.98
C ALA A 159 17.53 -6.72 -4.03
N ARG A 160 17.06 -7.13 -5.22
CA ARG A 160 15.74 -7.75 -5.35
C ARG A 160 15.76 -9.05 -4.53
N PRO A 161 14.69 -9.37 -3.78
CA PRO A 161 14.60 -10.65 -3.10
C PRO A 161 14.79 -11.76 -4.16
N ASP A 162 15.79 -12.61 -3.94
CA ASP A 162 16.25 -13.60 -4.90
C ASP A 162 15.07 -14.53 -5.29
N SER A 163 14.83 -14.72 -6.58
CA SER A 163 13.74 -15.56 -7.08
C SER A 163 14.06 -17.06 -7.03
N ARG A 164 15.05 -17.47 -6.25
CA ARG A 164 15.49 -18.86 -6.13
C ARG A 164 14.64 -19.60 -5.11
N ARG A 165 13.72 -20.43 -5.62
CA ARG A 165 13.30 -21.65 -4.95
C ARG A 165 14.37 -22.72 -5.12
#